data_AF-A0A4Z2DES5-F1
#
_entry.id   AF-A0A4Z2DES5-F1
#
_cell.length_a   1.000
_cell.length_b   1.000
_cell.length_c   1.000
_cell.angle_alpha   90.00
_cell.angle_beta   90.00
_cell.angle_gamma   90.00
#
_symmetry.space_group_name_H-M   'P 1'
#
loop_
_entity.id
_entity.type
_entity.pdbx_description
1 polymer ?
#
loop_
_entity_poly.entity_id
_entity_poly.type
_entity_poly.pdbx_seq_one_letter_code
_entity_poly.pdbx_strand_id
1 'polypeptide(L)'
;MKKAVKQSRWTSFKRTLYNPQKNEICGRTFREWVLIFIFYVLAYCFLAGFFIGMLFVFLYAYVDSDVPTLTGEHSILRFRPGIGLAAKPNAYDTFIQVATYQSTINDPYINKVNELFSKYTSTNENENCDTPGLHPNNPNIPCIFDLSVLGECRNIVTSLMEGKPCVLVKVNRIFGWLPHLENPSEIPSPGIECGGTNEFDRESLGVIRYFPEHTGLNMKK
;
A
#
# COMPACT_ATOMS: atom_id res chain seq x y z
N MET A 1 -59.46 -32.71 45.61
CA MET A 1 -59.27 -32.09 44.28
C MET A 1 -58.29 -30.92 44.42
N LYS A 2 -57.04 -31.02 43.94
CA LYS A 2 -56.08 -29.90 43.98
C LYS A 2 -56.20 -29.11 42.67
N LYS A 3 -56.60 -27.84 42.77
CA LYS A 3 -56.72 -26.91 41.62
C LYS A 3 -55.34 -26.71 40.98
N ALA A 4 -55.23 -26.97 39.67
CA ALA A 4 -54.04 -26.66 38.89
C ALA A 4 -53.94 -25.13 38.71
N VAL A 5 -52.97 -24.51 39.39
CA VAL A 5 -52.66 -23.09 39.23
C VAL A 5 -52.02 -22.89 37.85
N LYS A 6 -52.67 -22.11 36.98
CA LYS A 6 -52.17 -21.76 35.63
C LYS A 6 -50.91 -20.90 35.79
N GLN A 7 -49.72 -21.48 35.61
CA GLN A 7 -48.46 -20.76 35.72
C GLN A 7 -48.33 -19.73 34.60
N SER A 8 -47.99 -18.49 34.96
CA SER A 8 -47.68 -17.42 34.02
C SER A 8 -46.45 -17.80 33.17
N ARG A 9 -46.46 -17.49 31.86
CA ARG A 9 -45.33 -17.78 30.94
C ARG A 9 -44.00 -17.29 31.49
N TRP A 10 -44.00 -16.16 32.20
CA TRP A 10 -42.83 -15.59 32.85
C TRP A 10 -42.29 -16.44 34.01
N THR A 11 -43.17 -17.02 34.82
CA THR A 11 -42.79 -17.91 35.92
C THR A 11 -42.27 -19.24 35.39
N SER A 12 -42.82 -19.72 34.27
CA SER A 12 -42.33 -20.90 33.56
C SER A 12 -40.95 -20.65 32.95
N PHE A 13 -40.75 -19.50 32.30
CA PHE A 13 -39.45 -19.10 31.74
C PHE A 13 -38.37 -18.95 32.81
N LYS A 14 -38.68 -18.30 33.93
CA LYS A 14 -37.74 -18.19 35.08
C LYS A 14 -37.37 -19.57 35.63
N ARG A 15 -38.31 -20.52 35.71
CA ARG A 15 -38.04 -21.91 36.12
C ARG A 15 -37.22 -22.69 35.10
N THR A 16 -37.35 -22.40 33.80
CA THR A 16 -36.50 -22.97 32.74
C THR A 16 -35.06 -22.44 32.85
N LEU A 17 -34.89 -21.16 33.22
CA LEU A 17 -33.58 -20.54 33.36
C LEU A 17 -32.84 -20.99 34.62
N TYR A 18 -33.53 -21.09 35.75
CA TYR A 18 -32.96 -21.50 37.02
C TYR A 18 -33.96 -22.28 37.88
N ASN A 19 -33.61 -23.51 38.23
CA ASN A 19 -34.39 -24.34 39.13
C ASN A 19 -33.72 -24.43 40.51
N PRO A 20 -34.16 -23.63 41.50
CA PRO A 20 -33.55 -23.57 42.83
C PRO A 20 -33.70 -24.88 43.64
N GLN A 21 -34.62 -25.78 43.27
CA GLN A 21 -34.81 -27.05 43.99
C GLN A 21 -33.73 -28.09 43.66
N LYS A 22 -33.14 -28.01 42.46
CA LYS A 22 -32.09 -28.92 41.98
C LYS A 22 -30.75 -28.22 41.73
N ASN A 23 -30.68 -26.90 41.96
CA ASN A 23 -29.54 -26.05 41.59
C ASN A 23 -29.12 -26.20 40.11
N GLU A 24 -30.10 -26.31 39.21
CA GLU A 24 -29.89 -26.43 37.77
C GLU A 24 -30.02 -25.06 37.10
N ILE A 25 -29.06 -24.69 36.25
CA ILE A 25 -29.08 -23.49 35.41
C ILE A 25 -29.32 -23.96 33.97
N CYS A 26 -30.37 -23.46 33.32
CA CYS A 26 -30.79 -23.86 31.96
C CYS A 26 -30.89 -25.39 31.79
N GLY A 27 -31.42 -26.09 32.80
CA GLY A 27 -31.64 -27.53 32.77
C GLY A 27 -30.39 -28.41 32.97
N ARG A 28 -29.26 -27.84 33.39
CA ARG A 28 -28.02 -28.57 33.72
C ARG A 28 -27.47 -28.17 35.08
N THR A 29 -26.80 -29.09 35.77
CA THR A 29 -26.15 -28.79 37.06
C THR A 29 -24.88 -27.96 36.87
N PHE A 30 -24.44 -27.22 37.89
CA PHE A 30 -23.18 -26.44 37.82
C PHE A 30 -21.96 -27.31 37.45
N ARG A 31 -21.93 -28.55 37.96
CA ARG A 31 -20.88 -29.53 37.63
C ARG A 31 -20.85 -29.87 36.14
N GLU A 32 -22.02 -30.04 35.52
CA GLU A 32 -22.12 -30.30 34.08
C GLU A 32 -21.65 -29.09 33.27
N TRP A 33 -22.02 -27.87 33.68
CA TRP A 33 -21.55 -26.64 33.04
C TRP A 33 -20.02 -26.51 33.07
N VAL A 34 -19.40 -26.78 34.23
CA VAL A 34 -17.93 -26.79 34.35
C VAL A 34 -17.31 -27.85 33.44
N LEU A 35 -17.89 -29.05 33.38
CA LEU A 35 -17.37 -30.14 32.55
C LEU A 35 -17.48 -29.83 31.06
N ILE A 36 -18.60 -29.21 30.62
CA ILE A 36 -18.80 -28.72 29.25
C ILE A 36 -17.79 -27.63 28.93
N PHE A 37 -17.58 -26.67 29.85
CA PHE A 37 -16.63 -25.59 29.65
C PHE A 37 -15.20 -26.11 29.48
N ILE A 38 -14.75 -27.01 30.36
CA ILE A 38 -13.42 -27.63 30.26
C ILE A 38 -13.27 -28.40 28.95
N PHE A 39 -14.30 -29.15 28.54
CA PHE A 39 -14.30 -29.85 27.26
C PHE A 39 -14.10 -28.88 26.09
N TYR A 40 -14.86 -27.78 26.04
CA TYR A 40 -14.71 -26.79 24.97
C TYR A 40 -13.36 -26.09 25.01
N VAL A 41 -12.85 -25.72 26.19
CA VAL A 41 -11.52 -25.11 26.31
C VAL A 41 -10.46 -26.04 25.72
N LEU A 42 -10.44 -27.31 26.13
CA LEU A 42 -9.49 -28.28 25.60
C LEU A 42 -9.67 -28.50 24.09
N ALA A 43 -10.90 -28.71 23.63
CA ALA A 43 -11.19 -28.91 22.22
C ALA A 43 -10.75 -27.71 21.35
N TYR A 44 -11.03 -26.49 21.79
CA TYR A 44 -10.61 -25.28 21.08
C TYR A 44 -9.09 -25.05 21.17
N CYS A 45 -8.43 -25.43 22.27
CA CYS A 45 -6.96 -25.41 22.35
C CYS A 45 -6.34 -26.36 21.32
N PHE A 46 -6.86 -27.58 21.16
CA PHE A 46 -6.39 -28.51 20.13
C PHE A 46 -6.66 -27.99 18.72
N LEU A 47 -7.86 -27.45 18.47
CA LEU A 47 -8.21 -26.88 17.16
C LEU A 47 -7.33 -25.67 16.80
N ALA A 48 -7.10 -24.77 17.77
CA ALA A 48 -6.20 -23.63 17.60
C ALA A 48 -4.76 -24.08 17.37
N GLY A 49 -4.28 -25.08 18.12
CA GLY A 49 -2.94 -25.67 17.93
C GLY A 49 -2.77 -26.28 16.53
N PHE A 50 -3.78 -27.02 16.04
CA PHE A 50 -3.78 -27.55 14.68
C PHE A 50 -3.73 -26.42 13.64
N PHE A 51 -4.54 -25.38 13.79
CA PHE A 51 -4.57 -24.25 12.86
C PHE A 51 -3.24 -23.47 12.87
N ILE A 52 -2.66 -23.22 14.04
CA ILE A 52 -1.35 -22.58 14.18
C ILE A 52 -0.27 -23.44 13.54
N GLY A 53 -0.29 -24.77 13.74
CA GLY A 53 0.64 -25.70 13.10
C GLY A 53 0.54 -25.65 11.56
N MET A 54 -0.67 -25.64 11.02
CA MET A 54 -0.91 -25.51 9.58
C MET A 54 -0.40 -24.16 9.04
N LEU A 55 -0.65 -23.05 9.74
CA LEU A 55 -0.13 -21.75 9.38
C LEU A 55 1.40 -21.69 9.44
N PHE A 56 2.01 -22.33 10.44
CA PHE A 56 3.45 -22.40 10.57
C PHE A 56 4.09 -23.11 9.36
N VAL A 57 3.56 -24.29 9.00
CA VAL A 57 4.04 -25.01 7.80
C VAL A 57 3.84 -24.16 6.55
N PHE A 58 2.68 -23.53 6.38
CA PHE A 58 2.42 -22.67 5.22
C PHE A 58 3.41 -21.49 5.14
N LEU A 59 3.60 -20.73 6.22
CA LEU A 59 4.42 -19.52 6.22
C LEU A 59 5.92 -19.80 6.10
N TYR A 60 6.42 -20.89 6.70
CA TYR A 60 7.86 -21.15 6.75
C TYR A 60 8.33 -22.22 5.75
N ALA A 61 7.48 -23.14 5.33
CA ALA A 61 7.88 -24.20 4.38
C ALA A 61 7.43 -23.92 2.93
N TYR A 62 6.36 -23.13 2.73
CA TYR A 62 5.80 -22.88 1.39
C TYR A 62 6.05 -21.46 0.89
N VAL A 63 6.08 -20.46 1.77
CA VAL A 63 6.28 -19.05 1.40
C VAL A 63 7.76 -18.69 1.55
N ASP A 64 8.35 -18.23 0.45
CA ASP A 64 9.71 -17.68 0.42
C ASP A 64 9.72 -16.26 1.05
N SER A 65 10.79 -15.91 1.76
CA SER A 65 10.93 -14.59 2.42
C SER A 65 11.29 -13.47 1.44
N ASP A 66 11.97 -13.79 0.35
CA ASP A 66 12.62 -12.82 -0.53
C ASP A 66 11.79 -12.57 -1.79
N VAL A 67 11.05 -13.58 -2.24
CA VAL A 67 10.31 -13.56 -3.50
C VAL A 67 8.83 -13.88 -3.30
N PRO A 68 7.89 -13.05 -3.80
CA PRO A 68 6.48 -13.40 -3.75
C PRO A 68 6.18 -14.61 -4.65
N THR A 69 5.35 -15.52 -4.16
CA THR A 69 5.01 -16.77 -4.85
C THR A 69 4.28 -16.55 -6.19
N LEU A 70 3.44 -15.53 -6.28
CA LEU A 70 2.72 -15.15 -7.50
C LEU A 70 3.33 -13.88 -8.10
N THR A 71 4.16 -14.05 -9.13
CA THR A 71 4.79 -12.95 -9.88
C THR A 71 4.33 -12.93 -11.34
N GLY A 72 4.59 -11.81 -11.99
CA GLY A 72 4.36 -11.63 -13.42
C GLY A 72 2.91 -11.71 -13.87
N GLU A 73 2.66 -12.45 -14.95
CA GLU A 73 1.32 -12.64 -15.52
C GLU A 73 0.38 -13.43 -14.60
N HIS A 74 0.94 -14.23 -13.69
CA HIS A 74 0.18 -14.95 -12.67
C HIS A 74 -0.21 -14.06 -11.50
N SER A 75 0.39 -12.87 -11.39
CA SER A 75 -0.01 -11.86 -10.41
C SER A 75 -1.21 -11.06 -10.91
N ILE A 76 -2.00 -10.54 -9.97
CA ILE A 76 -3.13 -9.64 -10.27
C ILE A 76 -2.65 -8.39 -11.03
N LEU A 77 -1.40 -7.98 -10.82
CA LEU A 77 -0.80 -6.79 -11.44
C LEU A 77 -0.36 -7.02 -12.89
N ARG A 78 -0.17 -8.27 -13.32
CA ARG A 78 0.24 -8.65 -14.70
C ARG A 78 1.35 -7.78 -15.30
N PHE A 79 2.44 -7.58 -14.53
CA PHE A 79 3.57 -6.71 -14.91
C PHE A 79 3.20 -5.28 -15.36
N ARG A 80 2.06 -4.74 -14.92
CA ARG A 80 1.64 -3.35 -15.19
C ARG A 80 1.76 -2.53 -13.92
N PRO A 81 2.87 -1.81 -13.70
CA PRO A 81 3.01 -0.98 -12.53
C PRO A 81 2.07 0.21 -12.60
N GLY A 82 1.47 0.54 -11.46
CA GLY A 82 0.76 1.81 -11.30
C GLY A 82 1.74 2.98 -11.25
N ILE A 83 1.27 4.15 -11.68
CA ILE A 83 1.99 5.42 -11.57
C ILE A 83 1.26 6.28 -10.53
N GLY A 84 2.00 6.95 -9.67
CA GLY A 84 1.44 7.82 -8.65
C GLY A 84 2.32 9.03 -8.34
N LEU A 85 1.72 10.03 -7.71
CA LEU A 85 2.44 11.17 -7.18
C LEU A 85 3.35 10.74 -6.02
N ALA A 86 4.62 11.13 -6.08
CA ALA A 86 5.62 10.77 -5.09
C ALA A 86 5.47 11.57 -3.79
N ALA A 87 5.14 12.86 -3.91
CA ALA A 87 4.88 13.76 -2.78
C ALA A 87 3.39 14.13 -2.76
N LYS A 88 2.64 13.52 -1.84
CA LYS A 88 1.21 13.78 -1.66
C LYS A 88 0.98 14.54 -0.36
N PRO A 89 0.42 15.76 -0.39
CA PRO A 89 0.11 16.52 0.83
C PRO A 89 -1.02 15.85 1.63
N ASN A 90 -2.03 15.28 0.94
CA ASN A 90 -3.10 14.50 1.55
C ASN A 90 -2.99 13.02 1.11
N ALA A 91 -3.32 12.08 2.00
CA ALA A 91 -3.30 10.65 1.69
C ALA A 91 -4.49 10.23 0.81
N TYR A 92 -5.62 10.94 0.91
CA TYR A 92 -6.89 10.56 0.29
C TYR A 92 -7.14 11.21 -1.07
N ASP A 93 -6.51 12.36 -1.33
CA ASP A 93 -6.74 13.15 -2.54
C ASP A 93 -5.48 13.23 -3.40
N THR A 94 -5.68 13.28 -4.73
CA THR A 94 -4.62 13.53 -5.72
C THR A 94 -4.45 15.01 -6.04
N PHE A 95 -5.23 15.89 -5.40
CA PHE A 95 -5.20 17.32 -5.65
C PHE A 95 -3.99 17.96 -4.99
N ILE A 96 -3.19 18.67 -5.78
CA ILE A 96 -2.08 19.49 -5.31
C ILE A 96 -2.50 20.95 -5.43
N GLN A 97 -2.71 21.60 -4.29
CA GLN A 97 -2.95 23.03 -4.23
C GLN A 97 -1.66 23.74 -3.85
N VAL A 98 -1.19 24.62 -4.72
CA VAL A 98 0.00 25.43 -4.50
C VAL A 98 -0.26 26.87 -4.93
N ALA A 99 0.33 27.80 -4.20
CA ALA A 99 0.35 29.22 -4.51
C ALA A 99 1.70 29.61 -5.11
N THR A 100 1.68 30.50 -6.10
CA THR A 100 2.90 31.04 -6.74
C THR A 100 3.57 32.15 -5.93
N TYR A 101 3.03 32.46 -4.75
CA TYR A 101 3.55 33.45 -3.81
C TYR A 101 3.82 32.78 -2.45
N GLN A 102 4.56 33.46 -1.59
CA GLN A 102 4.83 32.99 -0.22
C GLN A 102 3.52 32.85 0.55
N SER A 103 3.13 31.59 0.78
CA SER A 103 1.88 31.21 1.42
C SER A 103 2.07 29.97 2.26
N THR A 104 1.38 29.90 3.39
CA THR A 104 1.32 28.71 4.26
C THR A 104 0.62 27.53 3.59
N ILE A 105 -0.10 27.76 2.49
CA ILE A 105 -0.73 26.71 1.67
C ILE A 105 0.32 25.77 1.06
N ASN A 106 1.55 26.25 0.83
CA ASN A 106 2.60 25.47 0.19
C ASN A 106 3.31 24.52 1.16
N ASP A 107 3.28 24.81 2.46
CA ASP A 107 4.06 24.09 3.49
C ASP A 107 3.79 22.58 3.50
N PRO A 108 2.53 22.08 3.42
CA PRO A 108 2.26 20.65 3.40
C PRO A 108 2.92 19.94 2.21
N TYR A 109 2.91 20.58 1.04
CA TYR A 109 3.52 20.02 -0.16
C TYR A 109 5.06 20.01 -0.06
N ILE A 110 5.65 21.15 0.32
CA ILE A 110 7.10 21.31 0.48
C ILE A 110 7.64 20.31 1.52
N ASN A 111 6.96 20.15 2.65
CA ASN A 111 7.36 19.21 3.70
C ASN A 111 7.37 17.76 3.18
N LYS A 112 6.38 17.37 2.36
CA LYS A 112 6.32 16.03 1.77
C LYS A 112 7.39 15.80 0.72
N VAL A 113 7.73 16.82 -0.06
CA VAL A 113 8.86 16.77 -1.00
C VAL A 113 10.19 16.63 -0.26
N ASN A 114 10.40 17.39 0.82
CA ASN A 114 11.60 17.29 1.64
C ASN A 114 11.71 15.92 2.34
N GLU A 115 10.60 15.38 2.85
CA GLU A 115 10.52 14.02 3.40
C GLU A 115 10.85 12.95 2.34
N LEU A 116 10.46 13.18 1.08
CA LEU A 116 10.83 12.29 -0.01
C LEU A 116 12.33 12.39 -0.31
N PHE A 117 12.87 13.60 -0.45
CA PHE A 117 14.28 13.83 -0.79
C PHE A 117 15.25 13.37 0.30
N SER A 118 14.86 13.42 1.58
CA SER A 118 15.70 12.89 2.67
C SER A 118 15.98 11.40 2.51
N LYS A 119 15.04 10.63 1.92
CA LYS A 119 15.21 9.18 1.65
C LYS A 119 16.24 8.88 0.56
N TYR A 120 16.61 9.87 -0.25
CA TYR A 120 17.59 9.74 -1.35
C TYR A 120 18.94 10.39 -1.04
N THR A 121 19.07 11.13 0.07
CA THR A 121 20.29 11.91 0.39
C THR A 121 21.40 11.04 1.00
N SER A 122 21.12 9.81 1.44
CA SER A 122 22.09 9.04 2.23
C SER A 122 21.92 7.53 2.11
N THR A 123 22.84 6.86 1.42
CA THR A 123 23.19 5.47 1.72
C THR A 123 24.58 5.15 1.17
N ASN A 124 25.55 4.89 2.06
CA ASN A 124 26.87 4.38 1.69
C ASN A 124 26.82 2.91 1.20
N GLU A 125 25.64 2.28 1.23
CA GLU A 125 25.40 0.88 0.90
C GLU A 125 24.86 0.69 -0.53
N ASN A 126 24.57 1.76 -1.26
CA ASN A 126 24.01 1.69 -2.61
C ASN A 126 25.13 1.73 -3.66
N GLU A 127 24.94 1.02 -4.77
CA GLU A 127 25.89 1.00 -5.89
C GLU A 127 25.61 2.13 -6.88
N ASN A 128 26.65 2.65 -7.53
CA ASN A 128 26.48 3.59 -8.63
C ASN A 128 26.26 2.82 -9.94
N CYS A 129 25.10 3.02 -10.57
CA CYS A 129 24.67 2.27 -11.75
C CYS A 129 24.79 3.15 -13.01
N ASP A 130 26.02 3.42 -13.45
CA ASP A 130 26.31 4.36 -14.57
C ASP A 130 26.29 3.71 -15.98
N THR A 131 25.96 2.43 -16.12
CA THR A 131 26.05 1.72 -17.42
C THR A 131 24.71 1.69 -18.18
N PRO A 132 24.72 1.69 -19.53
CA PRO A 132 23.50 1.67 -20.34
C PRO A 132 22.77 0.33 -20.14
N GLY A 133 21.54 0.41 -19.63
CA GLY A 133 20.71 -0.75 -19.24
C GLY A 133 20.56 -0.92 -17.72
N LEU A 134 20.26 0.18 -17.00
CA LEU A 134 20.20 0.37 -15.54
C LEU A 134 19.76 -0.85 -14.72
N HIS A 135 20.69 -1.78 -14.52
CA HIS A 135 20.57 -2.88 -13.59
C HIS A 135 21.81 -2.84 -12.69
N PRO A 136 21.63 -3.00 -11.36
CA PRO A 136 22.78 -3.12 -10.49
C PRO A 136 23.58 -4.38 -10.87
N ASN A 137 24.90 -4.32 -10.74
CA ASN A 137 25.75 -5.49 -10.97
C ASN A 137 25.40 -6.61 -9.99
N ASN A 138 24.95 -6.24 -8.79
CA ASN A 138 24.40 -7.15 -7.80
C ASN A 138 22.89 -6.93 -7.63
N PRO A 139 22.02 -7.92 -7.89
CA PRO A 139 20.57 -7.77 -7.76
C PRO A 139 20.10 -7.45 -6.33
N ASN A 140 20.94 -7.71 -5.33
CA ASN A 140 20.63 -7.46 -3.91
C ASN A 140 20.98 -6.05 -3.45
N ILE A 141 21.69 -5.26 -4.26
CA ILE A 141 22.14 -3.91 -3.89
C ILE A 141 21.39 -2.89 -4.77
N PRO A 142 20.68 -1.92 -4.16
CA PRO A 142 19.97 -0.92 -4.94
C PRO A 142 20.92 0.11 -5.56
N CYS A 143 20.52 0.63 -6.72
CA CYS A 143 21.20 1.74 -7.38
C CYS A 143 20.98 3.07 -6.65
N ILE A 144 22.02 3.90 -6.60
CA ILE A 144 21.91 5.30 -6.20
C ILE A 144 21.08 6.07 -7.23
N PHE A 145 20.17 6.91 -6.75
CA PHE A 145 19.45 7.86 -7.57
C PHE A 145 19.87 9.28 -7.18
N ASP A 146 20.61 9.94 -8.06
CA ASP A 146 21.07 11.30 -7.83
C ASP A 146 19.92 12.30 -8.02
N LEU A 147 19.74 13.14 -7.00
CA LEU A 147 18.71 14.18 -6.99
C LEU A 147 19.06 15.36 -7.92
N SER A 148 20.32 15.43 -8.40
CA SER A 148 20.74 16.40 -9.42
C SER A 148 20.00 16.23 -10.75
N VAL A 149 19.55 15.00 -11.05
CA VAL A 149 18.82 14.64 -12.28
C VAL A 149 17.47 15.37 -12.38
N LEU A 150 16.91 15.83 -11.26
CA LEU A 150 15.65 16.58 -11.23
C LEU A 150 15.78 18.05 -11.70
N GLY A 151 17.00 18.53 -11.95
CA GLY A 151 17.23 19.89 -12.46
C GLY A 151 16.61 20.98 -11.57
N GLU A 152 15.80 21.84 -12.18
CA GLU A 152 15.10 22.95 -11.51
C GLU A 152 14.22 22.47 -10.35
N CYS A 153 13.67 21.26 -10.42
CA CYS A 153 12.78 20.69 -9.41
C CYS A 153 13.48 20.20 -8.15
N ARG A 154 14.81 20.28 -8.08
CA ARG A 154 15.57 20.05 -6.84
C ARG A 154 15.21 21.08 -5.77
N ASN A 155 15.07 22.34 -6.17
CA ASN A 155 14.74 23.46 -5.28
C ASN A 155 13.28 23.86 -5.48
N ILE A 156 12.39 23.06 -4.89
CA ILE A 156 10.94 23.17 -5.07
C ILE A 156 10.43 24.58 -4.76
N VAL A 157 10.91 25.22 -3.68
CA VAL A 157 10.47 26.55 -3.26
C VAL A 157 10.73 27.60 -4.35
N THR A 158 11.92 27.59 -4.96
CA THR A 158 12.27 28.53 -6.03
C THR A 158 11.38 28.32 -7.25
N SER A 159 11.17 27.07 -7.67
CA SER A 159 10.30 26.75 -8.81
C SER A 159 8.85 27.21 -8.60
N LEU A 160 8.29 27.03 -7.39
CA LEU A 160 6.96 27.52 -7.06
C LEU A 160 6.85 29.05 -7.15
N MET A 161 7.85 29.78 -6.66
CA MET A 161 7.88 31.25 -6.69
C MET A 161 7.98 31.81 -8.11
N GLU A 162 8.63 31.08 -9.01
CA GLU A 162 8.67 31.42 -10.44
C GLU A 162 7.36 31.10 -11.18
N GLY A 163 6.35 30.56 -10.47
CA GLY A 163 5.09 30.12 -11.07
C GLY A 163 5.20 28.80 -11.83
N LYS A 164 6.24 28.00 -11.56
CA LYS A 164 6.49 26.70 -12.19
C LYS A 164 6.37 25.58 -11.15
N PRO A 165 5.17 25.05 -10.89
CA PRO A 165 5.01 23.96 -9.92
C PRO A 165 5.64 22.67 -10.47
N CYS A 166 6.59 22.10 -9.74
CA CYS A 166 7.12 20.78 -10.08
C CYS A 166 6.23 19.67 -9.51
N VAL A 167 5.91 18.68 -10.33
CA VAL A 167 5.15 17.49 -9.94
C VAL A 167 6.07 16.28 -9.98
N LEU A 168 6.23 15.61 -8.84
CA LEU A 168 7.09 14.43 -8.72
C LEU A 168 6.27 13.16 -8.94
N VAL A 169 6.66 12.36 -9.94
CA VAL A 169 5.98 11.12 -10.31
C VAL A 169 6.83 9.92 -9.90
N LYS A 170 6.18 8.85 -9.43
CA LYS A 170 6.79 7.60 -9.01
C LYS A 170 6.04 6.41 -9.61
N VAL A 171 6.81 5.45 -10.11
CA VAL A 171 6.30 4.14 -10.54
C VAL A 171 6.26 3.19 -9.33
N ASN A 172 5.19 2.42 -9.21
CA ASN A 172 5.06 1.40 -8.17
C ASN A 172 6.03 0.25 -8.43
N ARG A 173 6.78 -0.14 -7.40
CA ARG A 173 7.75 -1.23 -7.48
C ARG A 173 7.02 -2.57 -7.62
N ILE A 174 7.37 -3.35 -8.63
CA ILE A 174 6.92 -4.74 -8.83
C ILE A 174 8.16 -5.63 -8.84
N PHE A 175 8.10 -6.75 -8.13
CA PHE A 175 9.20 -7.72 -8.09
C PHE A 175 9.44 -8.33 -9.48
N GLY A 176 10.70 -8.32 -9.92
CA GLY A 176 11.12 -8.87 -11.21
C GLY A 176 10.60 -8.13 -12.46
N TRP A 177 10.06 -6.93 -12.30
CA TRP A 177 9.55 -6.14 -13.42
C TRP A 177 10.67 -5.42 -14.15
N LEU A 178 10.73 -5.64 -15.47
CA LEU A 178 11.60 -4.93 -16.39
C LEU A 178 10.72 -4.34 -17.50
N PRO A 179 10.87 -3.05 -17.84
CA PRO A 179 10.07 -2.43 -18.89
C PRO A 179 10.38 -3.08 -20.23
N HIS A 180 9.35 -3.61 -20.88
CA HIS A 180 9.45 -4.10 -22.26
C HIS A 180 9.40 -2.90 -23.21
N LEU A 181 10.46 -2.71 -24.00
CA LEU A 181 10.53 -1.66 -25.02
C LEU A 181 10.20 -2.29 -26.38
N GLU A 182 9.13 -1.82 -27.02
CA GLU A 182 8.64 -2.36 -28.29
C GLU A 182 9.67 -2.16 -29.43
N ASN A 183 10.34 -1.00 -29.45
CA ASN A 183 11.46 -0.69 -30.35
C ASN A 183 12.64 -0.07 -29.57
N PRO A 184 13.60 -0.87 -29.07
CA PRO A 184 14.74 -0.37 -28.29
C PRO A 184 15.64 0.63 -29.02
N SER A 185 15.63 0.60 -30.37
CA SER A 185 16.41 1.51 -31.22
C SER A 185 15.77 2.90 -31.37
N GLU A 186 14.44 3.01 -31.21
CA GLU A 186 13.70 4.27 -31.35
C GLU A 186 13.36 4.86 -29.97
N ILE A 187 13.07 4.00 -28.99
CA ILE A 187 12.73 4.38 -27.62
C ILE A 187 13.79 3.76 -26.70
N PRO A 188 14.91 4.46 -26.45
CA PRO A 188 16.03 3.92 -25.66
C PRO A 188 15.70 3.77 -24.17
N SER A 189 14.61 4.37 -23.70
CA SER A 189 14.16 4.31 -22.30
C SER A 189 12.66 4.51 -22.16
N PRO A 190 12.02 3.90 -21.14
CA PRO A 190 10.60 4.13 -20.88
C PRO A 190 10.36 5.60 -20.53
N GLY A 191 9.41 6.22 -21.22
CA GLY A 191 9.02 7.62 -21.02
C GLY A 191 7.71 7.77 -20.26
N ILE A 192 7.54 8.92 -19.61
CA ILE A 192 6.25 9.34 -19.02
C ILE A 192 5.80 10.58 -19.77
N GLU A 193 4.56 10.57 -20.25
CA GLU A 193 3.91 11.73 -20.86
C GLU A 193 2.78 12.21 -19.94
N CYS A 194 2.80 13.50 -19.65
CA CYS A 194 1.74 14.23 -18.98
C CYS A 194 0.93 15.00 -20.02
N GLY A 195 -0.39 15.00 -19.88
CA GLY A 195 -1.30 15.74 -20.76
C GLY A 195 -2.59 16.11 -20.04
N GLY A 196 -3.34 17.06 -20.59
CA GLY A 196 -4.67 17.42 -20.10
C GLY A 196 -5.68 16.32 -20.37
N THR A 197 -6.59 16.09 -19.43
CA THR A 197 -7.69 15.12 -19.59
C THR A 197 -8.66 15.55 -20.69
N ASN A 198 -8.96 16.86 -20.74
CA ASN A 198 -9.80 17.48 -21.74
C ASN A 198 -9.01 18.51 -22.58
N GLU A 199 -9.60 18.96 -23.69
CA GLU A 199 -9.00 19.97 -24.58
C GLU A 199 -8.73 21.31 -23.84
N PHE A 200 -9.67 21.74 -22.99
CA PHE A 200 -9.50 22.91 -22.13
C PHE A 200 -8.35 22.77 -21.12
N ASP A 201 -8.21 21.58 -20.52
CA ASP A 201 -7.13 21.30 -19.58
C ASP A 201 -5.78 21.31 -20.31
N ARG A 202 -5.74 20.80 -21.54
CA ARG A 202 -4.55 20.78 -22.39
C ARG A 202 -4.08 22.19 -22.74
N GLU A 203 -4.99 23.11 -23.04
CA GLU A 203 -4.67 24.52 -23.26
C GLU A 203 -4.19 25.21 -21.97
N SER A 204 -4.82 24.89 -20.83
CA SER A 204 -4.51 25.49 -19.53
C SER A 204 -3.18 25.00 -18.93
N LEU A 205 -2.76 23.77 -19.25
CA LEU A 205 -1.56 23.14 -18.70
C LEU A 205 -0.26 23.84 -19.15
N GLY A 206 -0.29 24.50 -20.31
CA GLY A 206 0.87 25.20 -20.87
C GLY A 206 2.00 24.26 -21.30
N VAL A 207 3.25 24.75 -21.19
CA VAL A 207 4.44 24.01 -21.61
C VAL A 207 4.97 23.14 -20.48
N ILE A 208 4.94 21.82 -20.68
CA ILE A 208 5.49 20.84 -19.74
C ILE A 208 6.96 20.62 -20.03
N ARG A 209 7.78 20.56 -18.97
CA ARG A 209 9.18 20.11 -19.04
C ARG A 209 9.37 18.86 -18.20
N TYR A 210 10.15 17.91 -18.73
CA TYR A 210 10.47 16.66 -18.08
C TYR A 210 11.92 16.67 -17.61
N PHE A 211 12.15 16.13 -16.43
CA PHE A 211 13.48 15.94 -15.86
C PHE A 211 13.62 14.47 -15.44
N PRO A 212 14.64 13.74 -15.94
CA PRO A 212 15.65 14.14 -16.93
C PRO A 212 15.04 14.40 -18.32
N GLU A 213 15.73 15.17 -19.17
CA GLU A 213 15.30 15.39 -20.54
C GLU A 213 15.27 14.07 -21.33
N HIS A 214 14.12 13.71 -21.88
CA HIS A 214 13.97 12.52 -22.71
C HIS A 214 14.70 12.71 -24.04
N THR A 215 15.74 11.91 -24.28
CA THR A 215 16.55 11.96 -25.51
C THR A 215 15.90 11.29 -26.73
N GLY A 216 14.63 10.86 -26.67
CA GLY A 216 14.04 9.93 -27.66
C GLY A 216 12.71 10.32 -28.31
N LEU A 217 12.01 11.36 -27.86
CA LEU A 217 10.69 11.70 -28.42
C LEU A 217 10.72 13.11 -29.03
N ASN A 218 11.23 13.20 -30.26
CA ASN A 218 10.81 14.26 -31.18
C ASN A 218 9.35 14.00 -31.54
N MET A 219 8.43 14.33 -30.64
CA MET A 219 7.01 14.33 -30.98
C MET A 219 6.80 15.45 -31.99
N LYS A 220 6.49 15.07 -33.23
CA LYS A 220 6.07 16.00 -34.26
C LYS A 220 4.92 16.83 -33.70
N LYS A 221 5.14 18.14 -33.77
CA LYS A 221 4.23 19.22 -33.44
C LYS A 221 2.90 19.09 -34.18
#